data_AF-A0A662I1V2-F1
#
_entry.id   AF-A0A662I1V2-F1
#
_cell.length_a   1.000
_cell.length_b   1.000
_cell.length_c   1.000
_cell.angle_alpha   90.00
_cell.angle_beta   90.00
_cell.angle_gamma   90.00
#
_symmetry.space_group_name_H-M   'P 1'
#
loop_
_entity.id
_entity.type
_entity.pdbx_description
1 polymer ?
#
loop_
_entity_poly.entity_id
_entity_poly.type
_entity_poly.pdbx_seq_one_letter_code
_entity_poly.pdbx_strand_id
1 'polypeptide(L)'
;MEVSISKRYYPRDMLYVGEQFEHTFFNIPSAYSSLFIEALLADKIITQTTAQQLHAIEVPKKYCSVLEYAAFYPDPVSSILENIACFFSAENPAFAIIPMYSNVSLVALLSLITLKETQKEEIKSGLSVVVEYNQTFDYKLLLKVVDVLERSGFNVVVSISSIDNTTRFLLNSANAVYIGLDVAPLMQLIRRELNIPPSQKLSLGLKYSKLLGHSNKVEWDIKPEKVKPIPAQPKKIDYLKVIFGDKADGIKEKLDFLAERSIGFRKEFVLRTLAEICKNPIEAYIKLVKYGFIKEIPTPTEVCITLTLKGLKVIK
;
A
#
# COMPACT_ATOMS: atom_id res chain seq x y z
N MET A 1 4.20 12.44 14.54
CA MET A 1 2.75 12.18 14.49
C MET A 1 1.97 13.19 15.32
N GLU A 2 0.90 13.72 14.74
CA GLU A 2 -0.12 14.51 15.44
C GLU A 2 -1.46 13.74 15.46
N VAL A 3 -2.33 14.04 16.44
CA VAL A 3 -3.65 13.40 16.56
C VAL A 3 -4.74 14.45 16.64
N SER A 4 -5.87 14.23 15.99
CA SER A 4 -7.07 15.03 16.16
C SER A 4 -8.15 14.22 16.86
N ILE A 5 -8.80 14.81 17.86
CA ILE A 5 -9.99 14.26 18.50
C ILE A 5 -11.18 15.05 17.98
N SER A 6 -11.76 14.62 16.86
CA SER A 6 -12.89 15.25 16.20
C SER A 6 -13.40 14.39 15.06
N LYS A 7 -14.70 14.43 14.79
CA LYS A 7 -15.28 13.91 13.53
C LYS A 7 -15.23 14.95 12.40
N ARG A 8 -14.68 16.13 12.67
CA ARG A 8 -14.77 17.30 11.78
C ARG A 8 -13.48 18.11 11.70
N TYR A 9 -12.32 17.47 11.86
CA TYR A 9 -11.04 18.15 11.74
C TYR A 9 -10.58 18.22 10.29
N TYR A 10 -10.52 19.45 9.78
CA TYR A 10 -10.14 19.76 8.41
C TYR A 10 -9.29 21.06 8.42
N PRO A 11 -7.95 20.97 8.54
CA PRO A 11 -7.09 22.13 8.44
C PRO A 11 -7.05 22.65 7.00
N ARG A 12 -6.63 23.91 6.79
CA ARG A 12 -6.38 24.42 5.42
C ARG A 12 -5.26 23.62 4.74
N ASP A 13 -5.35 23.48 3.42
CA ASP A 13 -4.38 22.76 2.57
C ASP A 13 -4.11 21.33 3.06
N MET A 14 -5.16 20.50 3.04
CA MET A 14 -5.10 19.13 3.54
C MET A 14 -5.70 18.10 2.58
N LEU A 15 -5.21 16.87 2.69
CA LEU A 15 -5.78 15.68 2.09
C LEU A 15 -6.47 14.87 3.20
N TYR A 16 -7.79 14.76 3.15
CA TYR A 16 -8.55 13.90 4.05
C TYR A 16 -8.64 12.49 3.48
N VAL A 17 -8.38 11.49 4.32
CA VAL A 17 -8.42 10.07 3.98
C VAL A 17 -9.32 9.39 5.00
N GLY A 18 -10.59 9.20 4.62
CA GLY A 18 -11.62 8.64 5.49
C GLY A 18 -12.13 7.27 5.05
N GLU A 19 -13.03 6.70 5.85
CA GLU A 19 -13.73 5.46 5.46
C GLU A 19 -14.72 5.75 4.32
N GLN A 20 -14.36 5.32 3.11
CA GLN A 20 -15.18 5.47 1.92
C GLN A 20 -15.04 4.22 1.04
N PHE A 21 -16.12 3.83 0.38
CA PHE A 21 -16.10 2.73 -0.60
C PHE A 21 -15.50 3.19 -1.95
N GLU A 22 -14.37 3.89 -1.91
CA GLU A 22 -13.78 4.59 -3.05
C GLU A 22 -12.57 3.90 -3.65
N HIS A 23 -12.17 4.35 -4.84
CA HIS A 23 -10.86 4.01 -5.40
C HIS A 23 -9.78 4.75 -4.66
N THR A 24 -8.69 4.05 -4.43
CA THR A 24 -7.46 4.64 -3.92
C THR A 24 -6.39 4.59 -4.98
N PHE A 25 -5.61 5.64 -5.12
CA PHE A 25 -4.42 5.61 -5.96
C PHE A 25 -3.32 4.77 -5.27
N PHE A 26 -2.80 3.78 -5.99
CA PHE A 26 -1.71 2.94 -5.47
C PHE A 26 -0.57 2.86 -6.48
N ASN A 27 0.53 3.54 -6.15
CA ASN A 27 1.80 3.43 -6.82
C ASN A 27 2.90 3.84 -5.83
N ILE A 28 3.41 2.88 -5.06
CA ILE A 28 4.32 3.17 -3.95
C ILE A 28 5.79 2.97 -4.38
N PRO A 29 6.76 3.65 -3.75
CA PRO A 29 8.17 3.32 -3.93
C PRO A 29 8.45 1.86 -3.54
N SER A 30 9.13 1.11 -4.40
CA SER A 30 9.39 -0.33 -4.19
C SER A 30 10.31 -0.60 -2.99
N ALA A 31 11.04 0.41 -2.50
CA ALA A 31 11.73 0.35 -1.21
C ALA A 31 10.79 0.03 -0.03
N TYR A 32 9.49 0.29 -0.17
CA TYR A 32 8.46 0.02 0.83
C TYR A 32 7.63 -1.24 0.51
N SER A 33 8.08 -2.11 -0.39
CA SER A 33 7.40 -3.39 -0.71
C SER A 33 7.12 -4.23 0.53
N SER A 34 8.02 -4.22 1.50
CA SER A 34 7.84 -4.94 2.76
C SER A 34 6.64 -4.44 3.57
N LEU A 35 6.37 -3.13 3.58
CA LEU A 35 5.17 -2.59 4.24
C LEU A 35 3.90 -3.02 3.51
N PHE A 36 3.94 -3.13 2.18
CA PHE A 36 2.82 -3.66 1.42
C PHE A 36 2.56 -5.14 1.75
N ILE A 37 3.60 -5.96 1.89
CA ILE A 37 3.45 -7.36 2.32
C ILE A 37 2.88 -7.44 3.75
N GLU A 38 3.37 -6.61 4.67
CA GLU A 38 2.82 -6.51 6.04
C GLU A 38 1.34 -6.10 6.03
N ALA A 39 0.94 -5.19 5.14
CA ALA A 39 -0.44 -4.79 4.98
C ALA A 39 -1.34 -5.94 4.49
N LEU A 40 -0.88 -6.69 3.48
CA LEU A 40 -1.60 -7.87 3.00
C LEU A 40 -1.78 -8.91 4.11
N LEU A 41 -0.79 -9.07 5.00
CA LEU A 41 -0.87 -9.96 6.15
C LEU A 41 -1.86 -9.43 7.21
N ALA A 42 -1.82 -8.13 7.51
CA ALA A 42 -2.71 -7.48 8.48
C ALA A 42 -4.18 -7.55 8.05
N ASP A 43 -4.45 -7.38 6.75
CA ASP A 43 -5.78 -7.55 6.15
C ASP A 43 -6.16 -9.03 5.94
N LYS A 44 -5.32 -9.98 6.37
CA LYS A 44 -5.53 -11.43 6.24
C LYS A 44 -5.72 -11.92 4.80
N ILE A 45 -5.14 -11.19 3.84
CA ILE A 45 -5.15 -11.52 2.41
C ILE A 45 -4.15 -12.63 2.11
N ILE A 46 -3.04 -12.66 2.86
CA ILE A 46 -1.99 -13.68 2.75
C ILE A 46 -1.66 -14.27 4.12
N THR A 47 -0.98 -15.42 4.11
CA THR A 47 -0.47 -16.05 5.34
C THR A 47 0.94 -15.57 5.68
N GLN A 48 1.38 -15.82 6.91
CA GLN A 48 2.76 -15.52 7.32
C GLN A 48 3.80 -16.27 6.47
N THR A 49 3.54 -17.52 6.10
CA THR A 49 4.41 -18.31 5.22
C THR A 49 4.51 -17.66 3.84
N THR A 50 3.39 -17.21 3.30
CA THR A 50 3.35 -16.48 2.02
C THR A 50 4.14 -15.17 2.10
N ALA A 51 3.96 -14.40 3.18
CA ALA A 51 4.70 -13.15 3.38
C ALA A 51 6.22 -13.36 3.35
N GLN A 52 6.73 -14.40 4.02
CA GLN A 52 8.16 -14.75 3.99
C GLN A 52 8.67 -15.05 2.58
N GLN A 53 7.87 -15.77 1.77
CA GLN A 53 8.21 -16.05 0.38
C GLN A 53 8.24 -14.77 -0.46
N LEU A 54 7.27 -13.87 -0.27
CA LEU A 54 7.20 -12.60 -1.01
C LEU A 54 8.35 -11.67 -0.66
N HIS A 55 8.81 -11.63 0.60
CA HIS A 55 9.97 -10.82 0.98
C HIS A 55 11.28 -11.24 0.30
N ALA A 56 11.39 -12.49 -0.16
CA ALA A 56 12.54 -12.96 -0.95
C ALA A 56 12.46 -12.55 -2.43
N ILE A 57 11.34 -11.96 -2.86
CA ILE A 57 11.12 -11.52 -4.23
C ILE A 57 11.61 -10.09 -4.39
N GLU A 58 12.56 -9.91 -5.31
CA GLU A 58 13.06 -8.60 -5.65
C GLU A 58 12.13 -7.94 -6.67
N VAL A 59 11.76 -6.69 -6.38
CA VAL A 59 10.97 -5.81 -7.24
C VAL A 59 11.89 -4.70 -7.74
N PRO A 60 12.51 -4.84 -8.92
CA PRO A 60 13.57 -3.94 -9.40
C PRO A 60 13.06 -2.59 -9.93
N LYS A 61 11.76 -2.31 -9.80
CA LYS A 61 11.19 -1.02 -10.18
C LYS A 61 11.43 0.02 -9.10
N LYS A 62 11.41 1.30 -9.47
CA LYS A 62 11.48 2.41 -8.50
C LYS A 62 10.14 2.59 -7.79
N TYR A 63 9.05 2.55 -8.54
CA TYR A 63 7.67 2.60 -8.04
C TYR A 63 6.88 1.43 -8.62
N CYS A 64 5.89 0.97 -7.88
CA CYS A 64 5.13 -0.21 -8.23
C CYS A 64 3.65 -0.06 -7.82
N SER A 65 2.77 -0.20 -8.80
CA SER A 65 1.33 -0.36 -8.63
C SER A 65 0.97 -1.77 -8.17
N VAL A 66 -0.28 -1.97 -7.71
CA VAL A 66 -0.77 -3.29 -7.27
C VAL A 66 -0.63 -4.34 -8.38
N LEU A 67 -0.99 -3.99 -9.63
CA LEU A 67 -0.87 -4.93 -10.74
C LEU A 67 0.59 -5.23 -11.08
N GLU A 68 1.49 -4.27 -10.96
CA GLU A 68 2.92 -4.53 -11.17
C GLU A 68 3.47 -5.48 -10.10
N TYR A 69 3.02 -5.38 -8.83
CA TYR A 69 3.30 -6.40 -7.83
C TYR A 69 2.73 -7.77 -8.21
N ALA A 70 1.54 -7.83 -8.80
CA ALA A 70 0.97 -9.08 -9.33
C ALA A 70 1.89 -9.70 -10.40
N ALA A 71 2.54 -8.88 -11.24
CA ALA A 71 3.54 -9.36 -12.20
C ALA A 71 4.73 -10.03 -11.49
N PHE A 72 5.22 -9.50 -10.38
CA PHE A 72 6.36 -10.09 -9.65
C PHE A 72 5.98 -11.26 -8.74
N TYR A 73 4.78 -11.31 -8.17
CA TYR A 73 4.41 -12.32 -7.18
C TYR A 73 3.80 -13.58 -7.82
N PRO A 74 4.14 -14.80 -7.34
CA PRO A 74 3.57 -16.03 -7.88
C PRO A 74 2.08 -16.19 -7.50
N ASP A 75 1.40 -17.14 -8.15
CA ASP A 75 0.06 -17.56 -7.70
C ASP A 75 0.13 -18.28 -6.34
N PRO A 76 -0.92 -18.15 -5.49
CA PRO A 76 -2.19 -17.47 -5.76
C PRO A 76 -2.15 -15.94 -5.56
N VAL A 77 -1.03 -15.38 -5.08
CA VAL A 77 -0.92 -13.96 -4.73
C VAL A 77 -1.13 -13.07 -5.95
N SER A 78 -0.56 -13.42 -7.12
CA SER A 78 -0.81 -12.72 -8.38
C SER A 78 -2.30 -12.53 -8.64
N SER A 79 -3.06 -13.62 -8.63
CA SER A 79 -4.52 -13.62 -8.88
C SER A 79 -5.28 -12.81 -7.84
N ILE A 80 -4.87 -12.85 -6.57
CA ILE A 80 -5.47 -12.05 -5.51
C ILE A 80 -5.21 -10.56 -5.73
N LEU A 81 -3.98 -10.18 -6.10
CA LEU A 81 -3.61 -8.79 -6.35
C LEU A 81 -4.36 -8.19 -7.54
N GLU A 82 -4.62 -8.98 -8.58
CA GLU A 82 -5.49 -8.57 -9.69
C GLU A 82 -6.90 -8.23 -9.24
N ASN A 83 -7.46 -9.05 -8.34
CA ASN A 83 -8.80 -8.84 -7.83
C ASN A 83 -8.88 -7.59 -6.96
N ILE A 84 -7.89 -7.34 -6.11
CA ILE A 84 -7.92 -6.13 -5.27
C ILE A 84 -7.55 -4.86 -6.06
N ALA A 85 -6.84 -4.97 -7.18
CA ALA A 85 -6.42 -3.81 -7.97
C ALA A 85 -7.59 -2.95 -8.45
N CYS A 86 -8.80 -3.49 -8.59
CA CYS A 86 -9.99 -2.71 -8.94
C CYS A 86 -10.36 -1.66 -7.88
N PHE A 87 -9.89 -1.81 -6.65
CA PHE A 87 -10.04 -0.84 -5.57
C PHE A 87 -8.89 0.18 -5.52
N PHE A 88 -7.79 -0.12 -6.20
CA PHE A 88 -6.53 0.61 -6.13
C PHE A 88 -6.11 1.22 -7.48
N SER A 89 -7.10 1.53 -8.32
CA SER A 89 -6.91 1.94 -9.72
C SER A 89 -7.42 3.34 -10.04
N ALA A 90 -7.50 4.22 -9.03
CA ALA A 90 -7.90 5.61 -9.24
C ALA A 90 -6.99 6.26 -10.30
N GLU A 91 -7.57 6.87 -11.34
CA GLU A 91 -6.78 7.59 -12.36
C GLU A 91 -6.24 8.93 -11.82
N ASN A 92 -6.99 9.56 -10.91
CA ASN A 92 -6.60 10.75 -10.18
C ASN A 92 -6.11 10.37 -8.77
N PRO A 93 -5.26 11.19 -8.13
CA PRO A 93 -4.70 10.92 -6.80
C PRO A 93 -5.75 11.07 -5.68
N ALA A 94 -6.75 10.19 -5.70
CA ALA A 94 -7.75 10.03 -4.66
C ALA A 94 -7.27 8.98 -3.65
N PHE A 95 -7.51 9.22 -2.37
CA PHE A 95 -7.10 8.32 -1.30
C PHE A 95 -8.26 8.10 -0.34
N ALA A 96 -8.61 6.83 -0.11
CA ALA A 96 -9.67 6.44 0.79
C ALA A 96 -9.26 5.21 1.60
N ILE A 97 -9.90 5.01 2.75
CA ILE A 97 -9.77 3.79 3.53
C ILE A 97 -10.86 2.82 3.11
N ILE A 98 -10.44 1.74 2.46
CA ILE A 98 -11.34 0.69 1.98
C ILE A 98 -11.50 -0.33 3.12
N PRO A 99 -12.69 -0.49 3.72
CA PRO A 99 -12.82 -1.24 4.98
C PRO A 99 -12.27 -2.67 4.92
N MET A 100 -12.46 -3.37 3.80
CA MET A 100 -11.97 -4.73 3.59
C MET A 100 -10.45 -4.82 3.36
N TYR A 101 -9.82 -3.71 3.00
CA TYR A 101 -8.39 -3.59 2.67
C TYR A 101 -7.77 -2.40 3.42
N SER A 102 -8.10 -2.29 4.71
CA SER A 102 -7.82 -1.10 5.51
C SER A 102 -6.32 -0.84 5.61
N ASN A 103 -5.52 -1.89 5.82
CA ASN A 103 -4.07 -1.80 5.95
C ASN A 103 -3.38 -1.60 4.59
N VAL A 104 -3.91 -2.20 3.52
CA VAL A 104 -3.42 -1.92 2.16
C VAL A 104 -3.72 -0.47 1.77
N SER A 105 -4.89 0.05 2.12
CA SER A 105 -5.26 1.46 1.91
C SER A 105 -4.34 2.41 2.67
N LEU A 106 -3.96 2.05 3.89
CA LEU A 106 -3.00 2.79 4.68
C LEU A 106 -1.63 2.84 3.98
N VAL A 107 -1.12 1.72 3.49
CA VAL A 107 0.15 1.69 2.73
C VAL A 107 0.03 2.42 1.39
N ALA A 108 -1.15 2.46 0.78
CA ALA A 108 -1.38 3.20 -0.45
C ALA A 108 -1.06 4.69 -0.32
N LEU A 109 -1.15 5.27 0.89
CA LEU A 109 -0.75 6.66 1.16
C LEU A 109 0.72 6.94 0.84
N LEU A 110 1.59 5.93 0.85
CA LEU A 110 2.99 6.08 0.42
C LEU A 110 3.11 6.49 -1.06
N SER A 111 2.03 6.36 -1.84
CA SER A 111 1.98 6.87 -3.21
C SER A 111 2.09 8.39 -3.29
N LEU A 112 1.82 9.12 -2.19
CA LEU A 112 2.10 10.56 -2.09
C LEU A 112 3.57 10.88 -2.31
N ILE A 113 4.48 9.98 -1.92
CA ILE A 113 5.93 10.13 -2.17
C ILE A 113 6.19 10.05 -3.67
N THR A 114 5.61 9.07 -4.34
CA THR A 114 5.71 8.91 -5.80
C THR A 114 5.17 10.14 -6.52
N LEU A 115 3.99 10.63 -6.13
CA LEU A 115 3.38 11.81 -6.72
C LEU A 115 4.22 13.06 -6.47
N LYS A 116 4.78 13.25 -5.26
CA LYS A 116 5.71 14.36 -4.97
C LYS A 116 6.97 14.31 -5.84
N GLU A 117 7.52 13.12 -6.10
CA GLU A 117 8.72 12.97 -6.92
C GLU A 117 8.46 13.12 -8.43
N THR A 118 7.26 12.73 -8.90
CA THR A 118 6.91 12.66 -10.33
C THR A 118 6.04 13.82 -10.83
N GLN A 119 5.21 14.40 -9.96
CA GLN A 119 4.23 15.47 -10.24
C GLN A 119 4.45 16.65 -9.29
N LYS A 120 5.67 17.20 -9.32
CA LYS A 120 6.20 18.20 -8.36
C LYS A 120 5.34 19.45 -8.15
N GLU A 121 4.44 19.78 -9.06
CA GLU A 121 3.64 21.01 -9.03
C GLU A 121 2.34 20.89 -8.22
N GLU A 122 1.81 19.68 -8.04
CA GLU A 122 0.49 19.46 -7.38
C GLU A 122 0.61 19.10 -5.90
N ILE A 123 1.72 18.50 -5.46
CA ILE A 123 1.92 18.08 -4.06
C ILE A 123 3.07 18.86 -3.42
N LYS A 124 2.70 19.86 -2.60
CA LYS A 124 3.64 20.71 -1.88
C LYS A 124 4.17 20.02 -0.61
N SER A 125 5.42 20.29 -0.27
CA SER A 125 5.96 19.94 1.05
C SER A 125 5.17 20.67 2.14
N GLY A 126 4.84 19.97 3.23
CA GLY A 126 3.98 20.52 4.29
C GLY A 126 2.48 20.29 4.10
N LEU A 127 2.04 19.61 3.03
CA LEU A 127 0.66 19.13 2.91
C LEU A 127 0.29 18.30 4.15
N SER A 128 -0.85 18.63 4.76
CA SER A 128 -1.39 17.88 5.90
C SER A 128 -2.22 16.71 5.40
N VAL A 129 -1.83 15.48 5.77
CA VAL A 129 -2.58 14.25 5.48
C VAL A 129 -3.36 13.89 6.73
N VAL A 130 -4.68 14.03 6.67
CA VAL A 130 -5.58 13.69 7.77
C VAL A 130 -6.14 12.30 7.54
N VAL A 131 -5.71 11.33 8.34
CA VAL A 131 -6.14 9.93 8.23
C VAL A 131 -7.16 9.63 9.32
N GLU A 132 -8.39 9.29 8.93
CA GLU A 132 -9.40 8.81 9.87
C GLU A 132 -8.99 7.45 10.42
N TYR A 133 -8.89 7.35 11.74
CA TYR A 133 -8.53 6.11 12.41
C TYR A 133 -9.67 5.09 12.28
N ASN A 134 -9.34 3.92 11.73
CA ASN A 134 -10.21 2.75 11.73
C ASN A 134 -9.71 1.71 12.74
N GLN A 135 -10.63 1.06 13.45
CA GLN A 135 -10.32 -0.02 14.40
C GLN A 135 -9.70 -1.26 13.73
N THR A 136 -9.85 -1.40 12.40
CA THR A 136 -9.24 -2.46 11.59
C THR A 136 -7.76 -2.26 11.29
N PHE A 137 -7.20 -1.08 11.60
CA PHE A 137 -5.78 -0.82 11.37
C PHE A 137 -4.88 -1.63 12.29
N ASP A 138 -3.83 -2.22 11.72
CA ASP A 138 -2.65 -2.60 12.47
C ASP A 138 -1.93 -1.33 12.93
N TYR A 139 -1.95 -1.10 14.24
CA TYR A 139 -1.37 0.08 14.86
C TYR A 139 0.14 0.22 14.58
N LYS A 140 0.89 -0.89 14.52
CA LYS A 140 2.34 -0.82 14.27
C LYS A 140 2.61 -0.43 12.83
N LEU A 141 1.82 -0.95 11.89
CA LEU A 141 1.88 -0.55 10.48
C LEU A 141 1.51 0.92 10.30
N LEU A 142 0.46 1.41 10.97
CA LEU A 142 0.09 2.83 11.00
C LEU A 142 1.27 3.71 11.40
N LEU A 143 1.95 3.39 12.51
CA LEU A 143 3.11 4.16 12.94
C LEU A 143 4.25 4.14 11.93
N LYS A 144 4.53 2.99 11.28
CA LYS A 144 5.56 2.88 10.24
C LYS A 144 5.22 3.76 9.03
N VAL A 145 3.98 3.72 8.55
CA VAL A 145 3.52 4.54 7.42
C VAL A 145 3.59 6.03 7.76
N VAL A 146 3.15 6.41 8.95
CA VAL A 146 3.24 7.80 9.45
C VAL A 146 4.69 8.27 9.47
N ASP A 147 5.61 7.51 10.06
CA ASP A 147 7.03 7.86 10.13
C ASP A 147 7.66 8.01 8.73
N VAL A 148 7.33 7.14 7.79
CA VAL A 148 7.80 7.22 6.40
C VAL A 148 7.28 8.48 5.70
N LEU A 149 6.00 8.82 5.87
CA LEU A 149 5.41 10.03 5.28
C LEU A 149 5.99 11.31 5.91
N GLU A 150 6.17 11.35 7.24
CA GLU A 150 6.75 12.49 7.95
C GLU A 150 8.20 12.74 7.50
N ARG A 151 9.02 11.70 7.38
CA ARG A 151 10.39 11.80 6.83
C ARG A 151 10.41 12.28 5.38
N SER A 152 9.34 12.02 4.63
CA SER A 152 9.17 12.48 3.25
C SER A 152 8.64 13.92 3.16
N GLY A 153 8.43 14.59 4.31
CA GLY A 153 8.04 16.01 4.40
C GLY A 153 6.54 16.28 4.37
N PHE A 154 5.71 15.28 4.72
CA PHE A 154 4.27 15.44 4.94
C PHE A 154 3.98 15.66 6.44
N ASN A 155 2.90 16.36 6.77
CA ASN A 155 2.40 16.41 8.14
C ASN A 155 1.25 15.40 8.28
N VAL A 156 1.37 14.39 9.14
CA VAL A 156 0.32 13.38 9.28
C VAL A 156 -0.46 13.59 10.57
N VAL A 157 -1.77 13.77 10.44
CA VAL A 157 -2.71 13.91 11.56
C VAL A 157 -3.65 12.71 11.57
N VAL A 158 -3.59 11.90 12.61
CA VAL A 158 -4.54 10.79 12.79
C VAL A 158 -5.79 11.31 13.48
N SER A 159 -6.94 11.28 12.80
CA SER A 159 -8.22 11.73 13.34
C SER A 159 -8.95 10.59 14.02
N ILE A 160 -9.19 10.70 15.33
CA ILE A 160 -9.96 9.76 16.12
C ILE A 160 -11.31 10.36 16.49
N SER A 161 -12.35 9.51 16.50
CA SER A 161 -13.72 9.92 16.82
C SER A 161 -14.17 9.49 18.23
N SER A 162 -13.37 8.67 18.91
CA SER A 162 -13.60 8.15 20.26
C SER A 162 -12.28 7.90 20.99
N ILE A 163 -12.34 7.76 22.33
CA ILE A 163 -11.19 7.42 23.19
C ILE A 163 -11.47 6.06 23.83
N ASP A 164 -10.83 5.03 23.26
CA ASP A 164 -10.80 3.64 23.72
C ASP A 164 -9.36 3.22 24.09
N ASN A 165 -9.15 1.95 24.45
CA ASN A 165 -7.83 1.46 24.84
C ASN A 165 -6.77 1.66 23.75
N THR A 166 -7.11 1.49 22.47
CA THR A 166 -6.16 1.58 21.36
C THR A 166 -5.84 3.03 21.01
N THR A 167 -6.86 3.87 20.90
CA THR A 167 -6.72 5.31 20.61
C THR A 167 -6.04 6.07 21.75
N ARG A 168 -6.10 5.58 23.01
CA ARG A 168 -5.23 6.08 24.09
C ARG A 168 -3.75 5.93 23.79
N PHE A 169 -3.31 4.81 23.20
CA PHE A 169 -1.90 4.65 22.81
C PHE A 169 -1.50 5.64 21.72
N LEU A 170 -2.39 5.90 20.73
CA LEU A 170 -2.18 6.94 19.72
C LEU A 170 -2.04 8.32 20.36
N LEU A 171 -2.96 8.67 21.26
CA LEU A 171 -2.91 9.94 22.00
C LEU A 171 -1.62 10.08 22.79
N ASN A 172 -1.19 9.03 23.49
CA ASN A 172 0.05 9.05 24.27
C ASN A 172 1.29 9.24 23.40
N SER A 173 1.30 8.64 22.21
CA SER A 173 2.42 8.72 21.26
C SER A 173 2.43 10.00 20.41
N ALA A 174 1.37 10.82 20.47
CA ALA A 174 1.24 12.03 19.69
C ALA A 174 2.09 13.18 20.25
N ASN A 175 2.78 13.91 19.37
CA ASN A 175 3.53 15.13 19.72
C ASN A 175 2.60 16.33 19.98
N ALA A 176 1.45 16.35 19.29
CA ALA A 176 0.42 17.35 19.43
C ALA A 176 -0.97 16.75 19.26
N VAL A 177 -1.96 17.35 19.93
CA VAL A 177 -3.36 16.91 19.90
C VAL A 177 -4.28 18.07 19.55
N TYR A 178 -5.02 17.96 18.45
CA TYR A 178 -6.08 18.88 18.05
C TYR A 178 -7.39 18.50 18.74
N ILE A 179 -8.08 19.49 19.29
CA ILE A 179 -9.33 19.27 20.03
C ILE A 179 -10.48 19.89 19.25
N GLY A 180 -11.36 19.05 18.72
CA GLY A 180 -12.55 19.44 17.99
C GLY A 180 -13.49 20.35 18.77
N LEU A 181 -14.31 21.11 18.06
CA LEU A 181 -15.45 21.81 18.65
C LEU A 181 -16.57 20.83 19.06
N ASP A 182 -16.61 19.67 18.43
CA ASP A 182 -17.62 18.62 18.60
C ASP A 182 -17.33 17.65 19.76
N VAL A 183 -16.21 17.81 20.46
CA VAL A 183 -15.78 16.89 21.53
C VAL A 183 -15.93 17.46 22.95
N ALA A 184 -16.79 18.46 23.12
CA ALA A 184 -17.12 19.03 24.44
C ALA A 184 -17.45 17.96 25.50
N PRO A 185 -18.22 16.88 25.21
CA PRO A 185 -18.50 15.82 26.19
C PRO A 185 -17.27 15.01 26.61
N LEU A 186 -16.22 14.98 25.79
CA LEU A 186 -15.00 14.20 26.05
C LEU A 186 -13.93 14.99 26.80
N MET A 187 -14.16 16.27 27.10
CA MET A 187 -13.13 17.18 27.63
C MET A 187 -12.45 16.69 28.92
N GLN A 188 -13.20 16.10 29.85
CA GLN A 188 -12.61 15.55 31.08
C GLN A 188 -11.72 14.34 30.80
N LEU A 189 -12.16 13.44 29.92
CA LEU A 189 -11.37 12.30 29.46
C LEU A 189 -10.10 12.78 28.75
N ILE A 190 -10.22 13.73 27.82
CA ILE A 190 -9.08 14.31 27.10
C ILE A 190 -8.05 14.91 28.07
N ARG A 191 -8.50 15.70 29.06
CA ARG A 191 -7.62 16.27 30.09
C ARG A 191 -6.87 15.18 30.87
N ARG A 192 -7.56 14.10 31.23
CA ARG A 192 -6.96 12.96 31.95
C ARG A 192 -5.92 12.25 31.09
N GLU A 193 -6.26 11.87 29.86
CA GLU A 193 -5.34 11.12 28.99
C GLU A 193 -4.12 11.96 28.58
N LEU A 194 -4.26 13.27 28.49
CA LEU A 194 -3.15 14.18 28.18
C LEU A 194 -2.35 14.64 29.40
N ASN A 195 -2.67 14.14 30.61
CA ASN A 195 -2.06 14.53 31.89
C ASN A 195 -1.99 16.07 32.07
N ILE A 196 -3.04 16.78 31.68
CA ILE A 196 -3.07 18.24 31.69
C ILE A 196 -3.41 18.74 33.10
N PRO A 197 -2.56 19.58 33.74
CA PRO A 197 -2.85 20.15 35.05
C PRO A 197 -4.15 20.97 35.04
N PRO A 198 -4.91 21.00 36.14
CA PRO A 198 -6.14 21.80 36.25
C PRO A 198 -5.94 23.29 35.94
N SER A 199 -4.74 23.82 36.23
CA SER A 199 -4.37 25.22 35.99
C SER A 199 -4.20 25.57 34.50
N GLN A 200 -3.98 24.58 33.63
CA GLN A 200 -3.75 24.82 32.21
C GLN A 200 -5.09 24.85 31.45
N LYS A 201 -5.30 25.93 30.68
CA LYS A 201 -6.51 26.12 29.87
C LYS A 201 -6.43 25.27 28.60
N LEU A 202 -7.21 24.20 28.59
CA LEU A 202 -7.59 23.46 27.39
C LEU A 202 -8.86 24.10 26.83
N SER A 203 -8.87 24.42 25.53
CA SER A 203 -10.06 24.95 24.87
C SER A 203 -10.32 24.22 23.55
N LEU A 204 -11.59 24.12 23.21
CA LEU A 204 -12.03 23.57 21.94
C LEU A 204 -11.48 24.43 20.80
N GLY A 205 -11.15 23.80 19.68
CA GLY A 205 -10.60 24.45 18.50
C GLY A 205 -9.10 24.77 18.59
N LEU A 206 -8.39 24.25 19.59
CA LEU A 206 -6.95 24.45 19.79
C LEU A 206 -6.12 23.20 19.46
N LYS A 207 -4.88 23.42 19.03
CA LYS A 207 -3.80 22.44 18.97
C LYS A 207 -3.01 22.48 20.27
N TYR A 208 -3.02 21.40 21.03
CA TYR A 208 -2.21 21.22 22.24
C TYR A 208 -0.85 20.59 21.88
N SER A 209 0.25 21.32 22.08
CA SER A 209 1.60 20.75 21.95
C SER A 209 2.04 20.13 23.27
N LYS A 210 2.38 18.83 23.27
CA LYS A 210 2.92 18.17 24.47
C LYS A 210 4.32 18.64 24.83
N LEU A 211 5.13 18.96 23.82
CA LEU A 211 6.51 19.42 23.99
C LEU A 211 6.59 20.84 24.57
N LEU A 212 5.68 21.72 24.13
CA LEU A 212 5.72 23.14 24.47
C LEU A 212 4.74 23.53 25.58
N GLY A 213 3.77 22.68 25.93
CA GLY A 213 2.74 23.01 26.92
C GLY A 213 1.87 24.21 26.52
N HIS A 214 1.77 24.50 25.22
CA HIS A 214 1.03 25.64 24.68
C HIS A 214 -0.06 25.21 23.72
N SER A 215 -1.10 26.05 23.63
CA SER A 215 -2.27 25.82 22.79
C SER A 215 -2.42 26.93 21.75
N ASN A 216 -2.40 26.55 20.47
CA ASN A 216 -2.57 27.49 19.36
C ASN A 216 -3.95 27.32 18.74
N LYS A 217 -4.60 28.43 18.36
CA LYS A 217 -5.91 28.40 17.68
C LYS A 217 -5.73 27.86 16.27
N VAL A 218 -6.65 26.99 15.86
CA VAL A 218 -6.63 26.35 14.53
C VAL A 218 -7.89 26.76 13.77
N GLU A 219 -7.75 26.98 12.47
CA GLU A 219 -8.89 27.18 11.58
C GLU A 219 -9.46 25.82 11.17
N TRP A 220 -10.79 25.71 11.19
CA TRP A 220 -11.54 24.48 10.92
C TRP A 220 -12.43 24.74 9.70
N ASP A 221 -12.34 23.88 8.69
CA ASP A 221 -13.23 23.93 7.53
C ASP A 221 -14.33 22.87 7.54
N ILE A 222 -15.35 23.08 6.70
CA ILE A 222 -16.56 22.25 6.62
C ILE A 222 -16.34 21.03 5.71
N LYS A 223 -16.97 19.92 6.11
CA LYS A 223 -17.00 18.57 5.51
C LYS A 223 -16.68 18.50 4.01
N PRO A 224 -15.84 17.53 3.58
CA PRO A 224 -15.76 17.16 2.18
C PRO A 224 -17.12 16.63 1.69
N GLU A 225 -17.46 16.95 0.44
CA GLU A 225 -18.59 16.32 -0.24
C GLU A 225 -18.33 14.82 -0.36
N LYS A 226 -19.37 14.03 -0.06
CA LYS A 226 -19.34 12.60 -0.34
C LYS A 226 -19.34 12.41 -1.86
N VAL A 227 -18.19 12.10 -2.42
CA VAL A 227 -18.10 11.69 -3.82
C VAL A 227 -18.66 10.27 -3.92
N LYS A 228 -19.45 10.00 -4.96
CA LYS A 228 -19.93 8.63 -5.25
C LYS A 228 -18.86 7.88 -6.04
N PRO A 229 -18.33 6.77 -5.54
CA PRO A 229 -17.42 5.94 -6.31
C PRO A 229 -18.14 5.01 -7.27
N ILE A 230 -17.52 4.79 -8.43
CA ILE A 230 -17.89 3.79 -9.42
C ILE A 230 -16.66 2.89 -9.61
N PRO A 231 -16.70 1.59 -9.28
CA PRO A 231 -15.62 0.64 -9.59
C PRO A 231 -15.18 0.77 -11.05
N ALA A 232 -13.92 1.13 -11.26
CA ALA A 232 -13.24 1.17 -12.54
C ALA A 232 -12.45 -0.13 -12.69
N GLN A 233 -12.50 -0.72 -13.88
CA GLN A 233 -11.62 -1.84 -14.17
C GLN A 233 -10.18 -1.32 -14.31
N PRO A 234 -9.21 -1.94 -13.64
CA PRO A 234 -7.84 -1.50 -13.74
C PRO A 234 -7.34 -1.75 -15.18
N LYS A 235 -6.47 -0.85 -15.68
CA LYS A 235 -5.84 -1.04 -16.98
C LYS A 235 -5.05 -2.35 -16.98
N LYS A 236 -5.33 -3.23 -17.94
CA LYS A 236 -4.57 -4.47 -18.10
C LYS A 236 -3.10 -4.13 -18.32
N ILE A 237 -2.23 -4.81 -17.60
CA ILE A 237 -0.78 -4.70 -17.79
C ILE A 237 -0.23 -6.01 -18.34
N ASP A 238 0.84 -5.90 -19.14
CA ASP A 238 1.59 -7.04 -19.63
C ASP A 238 2.67 -7.42 -18.60
N TYR A 239 2.48 -8.55 -17.91
CA TYR A 239 3.42 -9.02 -16.90
C TYR A 239 4.78 -9.37 -17.47
N LEU A 240 4.84 -9.93 -18.69
CA LEU A 240 6.11 -10.26 -19.32
C LEU A 240 6.86 -8.98 -19.66
N LYS A 241 6.17 -7.94 -20.14
CA LYS A 241 6.78 -6.63 -20.38
C LYS A 241 7.26 -5.96 -19.11
N VAL A 242 6.53 -6.08 -18.00
CA VAL A 242 6.97 -5.55 -16.70
C VAL A 242 8.27 -6.19 -16.21
N ILE A 243 8.47 -7.48 -16.47
CA ILE A 243 9.58 -8.27 -15.92
C ILE A 243 10.78 -8.37 -16.86
N PHE A 244 10.51 -8.56 -18.14
CA PHE A 244 11.51 -8.88 -19.17
C PHE A 244 11.73 -7.72 -20.15
N GLY A 245 10.94 -6.63 -20.08
CA GLY A 245 11.06 -5.47 -20.95
C GLY A 245 10.95 -5.85 -22.43
N ASP A 246 11.96 -5.48 -23.21
CA ASP A 246 12.00 -5.71 -24.67
C ASP A 246 12.02 -7.20 -25.07
N LYS A 247 12.31 -8.11 -24.12
CA LYS A 247 12.33 -9.55 -24.37
C LYS A 247 10.98 -10.24 -24.16
N ALA A 248 9.94 -9.49 -23.79
CA ALA A 248 8.64 -10.03 -23.43
C ALA A 248 8.02 -10.90 -24.54
N ASP A 249 8.05 -10.43 -25.80
CA ASP A 249 7.46 -11.14 -26.92
C ASP A 249 8.19 -12.48 -27.18
N GLY A 250 9.52 -12.46 -27.20
CA GLY A 250 10.31 -13.69 -27.33
C GLY A 250 10.07 -14.68 -26.19
N ILE A 251 9.95 -14.20 -24.95
CA ILE A 251 9.60 -15.05 -23.80
C ILE A 251 8.20 -15.63 -23.97
N LYS A 252 7.23 -14.83 -24.43
CA LYS A 252 5.85 -15.27 -24.68
C LYS A 252 5.81 -16.43 -25.68
N GLU A 253 6.51 -16.30 -26.81
CA GLU A 253 6.63 -17.38 -27.81
C GLU A 253 7.20 -18.68 -27.19
N LYS A 254 8.22 -18.57 -26.33
CA LYS A 254 8.80 -19.77 -25.69
C LYS A 254 7.88 -20.39 -24.65
N LEU A 255 7.07 -19.59 -23.96
CA LEU A 255 6.04 -20.11 -23.05
C LEU A 255 4.88 -20.76 -23.82
N ASP A 256 4.49 -20.20 -24.96
CA ASP A 256 3.44 -20.76 -25.82
C ASP A 256 3.85 -22.14 -26.36
N PHE A 257 5.10 -22.27 -26.83
CA PHE A 257 5.68 -23.56 -27.21
C PHE A 257 5.69 -24.59 -26.06
N LEU A 258 5.94 -24.14 -24.83
CA LEU A 258 5.87 -25.00 -23.65
C LEU A 258 4.42 -25.42 -23.34
N ALA A 259 3.44 -24.56 -23.62
CA ALA A 259 2.01 -24.86 -23.47
C ALA A 259 1.59 -26.01 -24.41
N GLU A 260 2.03 -25.97 -25.67
CA GLU A 260 1.73 -27.02 -26.66
C GLU A 260 2.28 -28.39 -26.24
N ARG A 261 3.48 -28.42 -25.67
CA ARG A 261 4.13 -29.66 -25.22
C ARG A 261 3.61 -30.19 -23.88
N SER A 262 2.84 -29.40 -23.13
CA SER A 262 2.36 -29.65 -21.75
C SER A 262 3.45 -29.81 -20.67
N ILE A 263 4.58 -30.44 -20.98
CA ILE A 263 5.75 -30.64 -20.11
C ILE A 263 7.03 -30.45 -20.94
N GLY A 264 8.01 -29.72 -20.38
CA GLY A 264 9.35 -29.57 -20.97
C GLY A 264 10.45 -30.01 -20.02
N PHE A 265 11.63 -30.37 -20.54
CA PHE A 265 12.80 -30.67 -19.72
C PHE A 265 13.59 -29.40 -19.40
N ARG A 266 13.96 -29.19 -18.14
CA ARG A 266 14.66 -27.97 -17.69
C ARG A 266 15.92 -27.69 -18.52
N LYS A 267 16.78 -28.68 -18.72
CA LYS A 267 18.05 -28.51 -19.45
C LYS A 267 17.82 -28.07 -20.90
N GLU A 268 16.88 -28.71 -21.59
CA GLU A 268 16.51 -28.36 -22.97
C GLU A 268 15.95 -26.94 -23.03
N PHE A 269 15.01 -26.61 -22.15
CA PHE A 269 14.37 -25.30 -22.13
C PHE A 269 15.37 -24.16 -21.83
N VAL A 270 16.28 -24.36 -20.87
CA VAL A 270 17.27 -23.33 -20.52
C VAL A 270 18.35 -23.20 -21.61
N LEU A 271 18.97 -24.31 -22.00
CA LEU A 271 20.18 -24.27 -22.85
C LEU A 271 19.87 -24.14 -24.34
N ARG A 272 18.67 -24.51 -24.79
CA ARG A 272 18.28 -24.41 -26.19
C ARG A 272 17.23 -23.33 -26.38
N THR A 273 16.11 -23.41 -25.67
CA THR A 273 14.97 -22.53 -25.93
C THR A 273 15.20 -21.09 -25.48
N LEU A 274 15.63 -20.87 -24.22
CA LEU A 274 15.86 -19.51 -23.71
C LEU A 274 17.15 -18.87 -24.23
N ALA A 275 18.15 -19.68 -24.58
CA ALA A 275 19.42 -19.19 -25.11
C ALA A 275 19.28 -18.46 -26.46
N GLU A 276 18.24 -18.78 -27.23
CA GLU A 276 17.91 -18.11 -28.51
C GLU A 276 17.51 -16.64 -28.33
N ILE A 277 16.93 -16.28 -27.18
CA ILE A 277 16.32 -14.96 -26.95
C ILE A 277 17.00 -14.16 -25.83
N CYS A 278 17.72 -14.84 -24.93
CA CYS A 278 18.33 -14.23 -23.76
C CYS A 278 19.84 -14.47 -23.75
N LYS A 279 20.61 -13.37 -23.66
CA LYS A 279 22.06 -13.44 -23.38
C LYS A 279 22.39 -14.20 -22.08
N ASN A 280 21.49 -14.15 -21.10
CA ASN A 280 21.60 -14.90 -19.85
C ASN A 280 20.35 -15.78 -19.65
N PRO A 281 20.31 -16.99 -20.23
CA PRO A 281 19.12 -17.85 -20.19
C PRO A 281 18.84 -18.40 -18.79
N ILE A 282 19.87 -18.56 -17.96
CA ILE A 282 19.73 -19.04 -16.57
C ILE A 282 18.99 -17.99 -15.74
N GLU A 283 19.34 -16.71 -15.86
CA GLU A 283 18.64 -15.64 -15.15
C GLU A 283 17.18 -15.52 -15.60
N ALA A 284 16.92 -15.59 -16.91
CA ALA A 284 15.56 -15.58 -17.44
C ALA A 284 14.73 -16.76 -16.89
N TYR A 285 15.33 -17.95 -16.85
CA TYR A 285 14.73 -19.13 -16.24
C TYR A 285 14.41 -18.93 -14.76
N ILE A 286 15.38 -18.44 -13.98
CA ILE A 286 15.19 -18.18 -12.55
C ILE A 286 14.04 -17.18 -12.34
N LYS A 287 13.93 -16.13 -13.16
CA LYS A 287 12.80 -15.18 -13.10
C LYS A 287 11.47 -15.87 -13.42
N LEU A 288 11.41 -16.71 -14.44
CA LEU A 288 10.20 -17.46 -14.80
C LEU A 288 9.71 -18.37 -13.67
N VAL A 289 10.63 -19.07 -12.98
CA VAL A 289 10.31 -19.90 -11.81
C VAL A 289 9.92 -19.02 -10.61
N LYS A 290 10.78 -18.05 -10.26
CA LYS A 290 10.64 -17.21 -9.07
C LYS A 290 9.36 -16.37 -9.07
N TYR A 291 9.00 -15.81 -10.22
CA TYR A 291 7.78 -15.01 -10.37
C TYR A 291 6.55 -15.85 -10.74
N GLY A 292 6.70 -17.18 -10.78
CA GLY A 292 5.62 -18.14 -10.85
C GLY A 292 4.95 -18.27 -12.21
N PHE A 293 5.66 -18.10 -13.33
CA PHE A 293 5.15 -18.41 -14.67
C PHE A 293 5.28 -19.89 -15.00
N ILE A 294 6.32 -20.54 -14.46
CA ILE A 294 6.57 -21.97 -14.61
C ILE A 294 6.79 -22.61 -13.24
N LYS A 295 6.47 -23.90 -13.12
CA LYS A 295 6.77 -24.72 -11.95
C LYS A 295 7.69 -25.87 -12.32
N GLU A 296 8.61 -26.18 -11.41
CA GLU A 296 9.48 -27.34 -11.52
C GLU A 296 8.78 -28.57 -10.94
N ILE A 297 8.89 -29.70 -11.65
CA ILE A 297 8.39 -31.02 -11.22
C ILE A 297 9.60 -31.94 -11.18
N PRO A 298 10.11 -32.29 -9.99
CA PRO A 298 11.22 -33.22 -9.88
C PRO A 298 10.78 -34.62 -10.32
N THR A 299 11.58 -35.25 -11.18
CA THR A 299 11.45 -36.67 -11.55
C THR A 299 12.71 -37.42 -11.10
N PRO A 300 12.69 -38.77 -11.05
CA PRO A 300 13.85 -39.55 -10.61
C PRO A 300 15.14 -39.31 -11.40
N THR A 301 15.02 -38.88 -12.66
CA THR A 301 16.14 -38.70 -13.57
C THR A 301 16.42 -37.25 -13.92
N GLU A 302 15.39 -36.38 -13.99
CA GLU A 302 15.53 -34.98 -14.40
C GLU A 302 14.51 -34.04 -13.73
N VAL A 303 14.66 -32.73 -13.94
CA VAL A 303 13.66 -31.72 -13.56
C VAL A 303 12.83 -31.36 -14.78
N CYS A 304 11.54 -31.67 -14.72
CA CYS A 304 10.57 -31.24 -15.70
C CYS A 304 10.02 -29.86 -15.33
N ILE A 305 9.52 -29.12 -16.32
CA ILE A 305 8.88 -27.83 -16.15
C ILE A 305 7.53 -27.82 -16.84
N THR A 306 6.59 -27.05 -16.29
CA THR A 306 5.29 -26.82 -16.91
C THR A 306 4.78 -25.43 -16.53
N LEU A 307 3.82 -24.91 -17.29
CA LEU A 307 3.23 -23.59 -17.02
C LEU A 307 2.35 -23.61 -15.76
N THR A 308 2.35 -22.49 -15.06
CA THR A 308 1.36 -22.20 -14.00
C THR A 308 0.10 -21.55 -14.61
N LEU A 309 -0.93 -21.29 -13.79
CA LEU A 309 -2.09 -20.52 -14.23
C LEU A 309 -1.69 -19.11 -14.71
N LYS A 310 -0.83 -18.42 -13.96
CA LYS A 310 -0.21 -17.16 -14.40
C LYS A 310 0.55 -17.29 -15.72
N GLY A 311 1.32 -18.37 -15.91
CA GLY A 311 2.01 -18.66 -17.17
C GLY A 311 1.04 -18.80 -18.35
N LEU A 312 -0.03 -19.57 -18.16
CA LEU A 312 -1.10 -19.72 -19.16
C LEU A 312 -1.88 -18.43 -19.41
N LYS A 313 -1.96 -17.54 -18.42
CA LYS A 313 -2.68 -16.27 -18.55
C LYS A 313 -1.97 -15.28 -19.46
N VAL A 314 -0.64 -15.24 -19.43
CA VAL A 314 0.14 -14.25 -20.21
C VAL A 314 0.35 -14.63 -21.68
N ILE A 315 0.08 -15.89 -22.05
CA ILE A 315 0.11 -16.34 -23.44
C ILE A 315 -1.22 -16.08 -24.18
N LYS A 316 -2.34 -16.01 -23.45
CA LYS A 316 -3.69 -15.70 -23.97
C LYS A 316 -3.89 -14.21 -24.20
#